data_AF-A0AA95SHR5-F1
#
_entry.id   AF-A0AA95SHR5-F1
#
_cell.length_a   1.000
_cell.length_b   1.000
_cell.length_c   1.000
_cell.angle_alpha   90.00
_cell.angle_beta   90.00
_cell.angle_gamma   90.00
#
_symmetry.space_group_name_H-M   'P 1'
#
loop_
_entity.id
_entity.type
_entity.pdbx_description
1 polymer ?
#
loop_
_entity_poly.entity_id
_entity_poly.type
_entity_poly.pdbx_seq_one_letter_code
_entity_poly.pdbx_strand_id
1 'polypeptide(L)' 'MVVIDGGDKSEKIGLLQKLLNNKLILITAERETVYRNLAHVNTIHLPESFV' A
#
# COMPACT_ATOMS: atom_id res chain seq x y z
N MET A 1 6.40 -6.84 -3.28
CA MET A 1 6.40 -5.55 -2.57
C MET A 1 5.38 -4.67 -3.26
N VAL A 2 4.36 -4.18 -2.54
CA VAL A 2 3.36 -3.30 -3.13
C VAL A 2 3.71 -1.87 -2.70
N VAL A 3 4.20 -1.05 -3.63
CA VAL A 3 4.48 0.36 -3.32
C VAL A 3 3.21 1.15 -3.59
N ILE A 4 2.73 1.85 -2.56
CA ILE A 4 1.53 2.69 -2.61
C ILE A 4 1.96 4.13 -2.35
N ASP A 5 1.85 4.98 -3.38
CA ASP A 5 2.09 6.41 -3.27
C ASP A 5 0.78 7.15 -2.95
N GLY A 6 0.77 7.87 -1.83
CA GLY A 6 -0.36 8.69 -1.34
C GLY A 6 -0.15 10.20 -1.51
N GLY A 7 0.92 10.63 -2.17
CA GLY A 7 1.13 12.02 -2.59
C GLY A 7 1.62 13.02 -1.55
N ASP A 8 1.72 12.67 -0.25
CA ASP A 8 2.23 13.59 0.78
C ASP A 8 3.38 12.99 1.62
N LYS A 9 4.54 13.66 1.52
CA LYS A 9 5.85 13.61 2.21
C LYS A 9 6.43 12.32 2.82
N SER A 10 5.75 11.19 2.82
CA SER A 10 6.33 9.91 3.23
C SER A 10 5.73 8.82 2.37
N GLU A 11 6.52 8.35 1.40
CA GLU A 11 6.27 7.09 0.70
C GLU A 11 6.12 6.00 1.77
N LYS A 12 4.90 5.64 2.12
CA LYS A 12 4.63 4.57 3.09
C LYS A 12 4.57 3.26 2.32
N ILE A 13 5.77 2.75 2.03
CA ILE A 13 5.99 1.44 1.44
C ILE A 13 5.58 0.36 2.45
N GLY A 14 4.79 -0.62 2.01
CA GLY A 14 4.36 -1.71 2.87
C GLY A 14 3.97 -2.96 2.08
N LEU A 15 3.78 -4.07 2.79
CA LEU A 15 3.22 -5.28 2.22
C LEU A 15 1.70 -5.21 2.29
N LEU A 16 1.03 -5.37 1.15
CA LEU A 16 -0.42 -5.48 1.09
C LEU A 16 -0.86 -6.75 1.83
N GLN A 17 -1.53 -6.56 2.97
CA GLN A 17 -2.09 -7.64 3.75
C GLN A 17 -3.51 -7.98 3.27
N LYS A 18 -4.34 -6.95 3.02
CA LYS A 18 -5.73 -7.13 2.61
C LYS A 18 -6.26 -5.90 1.85
N LEU A 19 -7.14 -6.15 0.88
CA LEU A 19 -7.97 -5.15 0.23
C LEU A 19 -9.44 -5.54 0.46
N LEU A 20 -10.22 -4.66 1.11
CA LEU A 20 -11.64 -4.88 1.38
C LEU A 20 -12.38 -3.54 1.49
N ASN A 21 -13.58 -3.44 0.91
CA ASN A 21 -14.45 -2.26 1.04
C ASN A 21 -13.73 -0.92 0.78
N ASN A 22 -12.97 -0.85 -0.31
CA ASN A 22 -12.18 0.33 -0.70
C ASN A 22 -11.09 0.75 0.31
N LYS A 23 -10.70 -0.16 1.22
CA LYS A 23 -9.59 0.04 2.17
C LYS A 23 -8.46 -0.95 1.93
N LEU A 24 -7.26 -0.43 1.85
CA LEU A 24 -6.00 -1.16 1.85
C LEU A 24 -5.48 -1.26 3.29
N ILE A 25 -5.07 -2.47 3.67
CA ILE A 25 -4.37 -2.74 4.93
C ILE A 25 -2.94 -3.13 4.56
N LEU A 26 -1.98 -2.35 5.03
CA LEU A 26 -0.56 -2.55 4.76
C LEU A 26 0.19 -2.85 6.06
N ILE A 27 1.21 -3.71 5.98
CA ILE A 27 2.22 -3.87 7.02
C ILE A 27 3.48 -3.14 6.56
N THR A 28 3.93 -2.15 7.32
CA THR A 28 5.13 -1.36 6.99
C THR A 28 6.42 -2.09 7.39
N ALA A 29 7.58 -1.55 7.02
CA ALA A 29 8.89 -2.09 7.41
C ALA A 29 9.08 -2.10 8.94
N GLU A 30 8.46 -1.16 9.64
CA GLU A 30 8.42 -1.01 11.09
C GLU A 30 7.45 -2.00 11.76
N ARG A 31 6.82 -2.89 10.97
CA ARG A 31 5.79 -3.85 11.40
C ARG A 31 4.51 -3.18 11.91
N GLU A 32 4.26 -1.94 11.51
CA GLU A 32 3.02 -1.23 11.83
C GLU A 32 1.92 -1.60 10.82
N THR A 33 0.69 -1.71 11.32
CA THR A 33 -0.49 -1.86 10.45
C THR A 33 -1.05 -0.49 10.12
N VAL A 34 -1.12 -0.16 8.83
CA VAL A 34 -1.69 1.10 8.36
C VAL A 34 -2.88 0.86 7.43
N TYR A 35 -3.89 1.71 7.58
CA TYR A 35 -5.13 1.67 6.80
C TYR A 35 -5.14 2.84 5.82
N ARG A 36 -5.47 2.56 4.55
CA ARG A 36 -5.58 3.58 3.50
C ARG A 36 -6.85 3.40 2.70
N ASN A 37 -7.48 4.52 2.33
CA ASN A 37 -8.57 4.49 1.36
C ASN A 37 -7.96 4.36 -0.04
N LEU A 38 -8.46 3.41 -0.82
CA LEU A 38 -8.00 3.19 -2.20
C LEU A 38 -8.22 4.43 -3.08
N ALA A 39 -9.23 5.25 -2.78
CA ALA A 39 -9.49 6.49 -3.52
C ALA A 39 -8.37 7.54 -3.40
N HIS A 40 -7.47 7.42 -2.42
CA HIS A 40 -6.33 8.32 -2.24
C HIS A 40 -5.00 7.68 -2.67
N VAL A 41 -5.06 6.51 -3.33
CA VAL A 41 -3.88 5.86 -3.88
C VAL A 41 -3.67 6.37 -5.29
N ASN A 42 -2.52 7.01 -5.52
CA ASN A 42 -2.17 7.54 -6.83
C ASN A 42 -1.59 6.43 -7.71
N THR A 43 -0.70 5.60 -7.15
CA THR A 43 0.00 4.55 -7.90
C THR A 43 0.16 3.28 -7.07
N ILE A 44 0.02 2.13 -7.72
CA ILE A 44 0.34 0.81 -7.16
C ILE A 44 1.45 0.19 -8.03
N HIS A 45 2.61 -0.07 -7.43
CA HIS A 45 3.66 -0.85 -8.10
C HIS A 45 3.58 -2.31 -7.66
N LEU A 46 3.52 -3.22 -8.63
CA LEU A 46 3.59 -4.67 -8.43
C LEU A 46 4.98 -5.17 -8.85
N PRO A 47 5.58 -6.15 -8.14
CA PRO A 47 6.83 -6.74 -8.57
C PRO A 47 6.63 -7.55 -9.84
N GLU A 48 7.64 -7.60 -10.72
CA GLU A 48 7.57 -8.18 -12.07
C GLU A 48 7.27 -9.69 -12.11
N SER A 49 7.36 -10.41 -10.98
CA SER A 49 7.19 -11.87 -10.92
C SER A 49 5.79 -12.35 -10.50
N PHE A 50 4.73 -11.63 -10.89
CA PHE A 50 3.36 -12.15 -10.91
C PHE A 50 2.86 -12.26 -12.35
N VAL A 51 3.43 -13.21 -13.10
CA VAL A 51 2.83 -13.80 -14.31
C VAL A 51 3.06 -15.30 -14.26
#